data_AF-A0A929GEG6-F1
#
_entry.id   AF-A0A929GEG6-F1
#
_cell.length_a   1.000
_cell.length_b   1.000
_cell.length_c   1.000
_cell.angle_alpha   90.00
_cell.angle_beta   90.00
_cell.angle_gamma   90.00
#
_symmetry.space_group_name_H-M   'P 1'
#
loop_
_entity.id
_entity.type
_entity.pdbx_description
1 polymer ?
#
loop_
_entity_poly.entity_id
_entity_poly.type
_entity_poly.pdbx_seq_one_letter_code
_entity_poly.pdbx_strand_id
1 'polypeptide(L)'
;ADAPRIGPGRSEVRPRLASASDQDALWKNLDVIDCFATDHAPHMLEEKDGPQPPPGYPGLETALALFLTAVSDGRLTHEELIARMHTNPKRIFALPEQDETGIEVDLNEEWEVCGADFQSQCGWSPFEGMCLKGRVRSVVMRGQCVYADGQVLAAPGFGRDITER
;
A
#
# COMPACT_ATOMS: atom_id res chain seq x y z
N ALA A 1 14.69 -5.79 11.85
CA ALA A 1 15.24 -4.53 12.40
C ALA A 1 14.13 -3.60 12.88
N ASP A 2 12.93 -3.65 12.28
CA ASP A 2 11.85 -2.70 12.57
C ASP A 2 11.02 -2.96 13.83
N ALA A 3 10.84 -4.22 14.26
CA ALA A 3 10.00 -4.50 15.44
C ALA A 3 10.44 -3.74 16.71
N PRO A 4 11.75 -3.66 17.05
CA PRO A 4 12.19 -2.82 18.17
C PRO A 4 11.94 -1.32 17.97
N ARG A 5 12.01 -0.82 16.73
CA ARG A 5 11.76 0.59 16.38
C ARG A 5 10.29 0.97 16.54
N ILE A 6 9.40 0.09 16.09
CA ILE A 6 7.94 0.33 16.06
C ILE A 6 7.31 0.06 17.44
N GLY A 7 7.91 -0.83 18.23
CA GLY A 7 7.44 -1.19 19.56
C GLY A 7 6.62 -2.49 19.58
N PRO A 8 6.56 -3.18 20.74
CA PRO A 8 6.07 -4.57 20.82
C PRO A 8 4.61 -4.72 20.37
N GLY A 9 3.69 -3.89 20.85
CA GLY A 9 2.27 -3.99 20.47
C GLY A 9 2.01 -3.55 19.03
N ARG A 10 2.58 -2.41 18.63
CA ARG A 10 2.51 -1.93 17.25
C ARG A 10 3.18 -2.86 16.25
N SER A 11 4.11 -3.73 16.65
CA SER A 11 4.71 -4.76 15.78
C SER A 11 3.88 -6.04 15.62
N GLU A 12 2.75 -6.17 16.33
CA GLU A 12 1.88 -7.32 16.16
C GLU A 12 1.20 -7.28 14.78
N VAL A 13 1.48 -8.31 13.98
CA VAL A 13 0.92 -8.55 12.64
C VAL A 13 0.97 -10.06 12.36
N ARG A 14 0.10 -10.56 11.48
CA ARG A 14 0.09 -11.96 11.05
C ARG A 14 0.04 -12.02 9.52
N PRO A 15 1.03 -12.66 8.84
CA PRO A 15 2.24 -13.28 9.39
C PRO A 15 3.14 -12.29 10.16
N ARG A 16 3.89 -12.76 11.16
CA ARG A 16 4.78 -11.90 11.97
C ARG A 16 5.91 -11.32 11.09
N LEU A 17 6.41 -10.14 11.46
CA LEU A 17 7.61 -9.58 10.84
C LEU A 17 8.76 -10.60 10.89
N ALA A 18 9.36 -10.84 9.73
CA ALA A 18 10.39 -11.84 9.54
C ALA A 18 11.80 -11.26 9.73
N SER A 19 12.82 -12.13 9.64
CA SER A 19 14.22 -11.71 9.71
C SER A 19 14.66 -11.00 8.42
N ALA A 20 15.83 -10.34 8.47
CA ALA A 20 16.42 -9.74 7.28
C ALA A 20 16.74 -10.81 6.20
N SER A 21 17.15 -12.01 6.61
CA SER A 21 17.39 -13.11 5.67
C SER A 21 16.10 -13.61 5.00
N ASP A 22 14.97 -13.60 5.71
CA ASP A 22 13.68 -13.94 5.11
C ASP A 22 13.27 -12.88 4.09
N GLN A 23 13.44 -11.59 4.43
CA GLN A 23 13.18 -10.49 3.51
C GLN A 23 14.05 -10.61 2.25
N ASP A 24 15.35 -10.88 2.39
CA ASP A 24 16.26 -11.11 1.27
C ASP A 24 15.83 -12.30 0.41
N ALA A 25 15.32 -13.37 1.02
CA ALA A 25 14.80 -14.53 0.30
C ALA A 25 13.57 -14.16 -0.55
N LEU A 26 12.65 -13.34 -0.02
CA LEU A 26 11.49 -12.86 -0.78
C LEU A 26 11.92 -12.02 -2.00
N TRP A 27 12.88 -11.10 -1.82
CA TRP A 27 13.39 -10.30 -2.94
C TRP A 27 14.13 -11.13 -3.99
N LYS A 28 14.89 -12.14 -3.57
CA LYS A 28 15.62 -13.04 -4.50
C LYS A 28 14.70 -13.95 -5.30
N ASN A 29 13.50 -14.23 -4.82
CA ASN A 29 12.52 -15.13 -5.45
C ASN A 29 11.25 -14.38 -5.85
N LEU A 30 11.41 -13.12 -6.28
CA LEU A 30 10.28 -12.27 -6.64
C LEU A 30 9.46 -12.85 -7.79
N ASP A 31 10.08 -13.63 -8.68
CA ASP A 31 9.46 -14.36 -9.79
C ASP A 31 8.40 -15.37 -9.35
N VAL A 32 8.46 -15.85 -8.10
CA VAL A 32 7.47 -16.75 -7.51
C VAL A 32 6.27 -15.98 -6.92
N ILE A 33 6.39 -14.67 -6.72
CA ILE A 33 5.34 -13.84 -6.14
C ILE A 33 4.44 -13.28 -7.25
N ASP A 34 3.23 -13.83 -7.35
CA ASP A 34 2.24 -13.41 -8.35
C ASP A 34 1.68 -12.00 -8.10
N CYS A 35 1.39 -11.66 -6.84
CA CYS A 35 0.63 -10.45 -6.48
C CYS A 35 1.25 -9.72 -5.29
N PHE A 36 1.11 -8.40 -5.29
CA PHE A 36 1.28 -7.58 -4.10
C PHE A 36 -0.09 -7.15 -3.59
N ALA A 37 -0.33 -7.37 -2.30
CA ALA A 37 -1.53 -6.96 -1.60
C ALA A 37 -1.13 -6.35 -0.26
N THR A 38 -1.88 -5.35 0.21
CA THR A 38 -1.51 -4.56 1.38
C THR A 38 -1.82 -5.24 2.70
N ASP A 39 -2.73 -6.23 2.69
CA ASP A 39 -3.32 -6.80 3.89
C ASP A 39 -3.78 -5.70 4.87
N HIS A 40 -4.44 -4.67 4.32
CA HIS A 40 -4.84 -3.50 5.08
C HIS A 40 -5.77 -3.88 6.24
N ALA A 41 -5.23 -3.84 7.45
CA ALA A 41 -5.89 -4.20 8.70
C ALA A 41 -5.70 -3.06 9.71
N PRO A 42 -6.45 -1.95 9.54
CA PRO A 42 -6.31 -0.78 10.39
C PRO A 42 -6.87 -1.04 11.79
N HIS A 43 -6.12 -0.62 12.79
CA HIS A 43 -6.52 -0.59 14.21
C HIS A 43 -6.10 0.75 14.80
N MET A 44 -6.88 1.25 15.74
CA MET A 44 -6.58 2.51 16.43
C MET A 44 -5.26 2.37 17.20
N LEU A 45 -4.55 3.49 17.35
CA LEU A 45 -3.24 3.49 18.00
C LEU A 45 -3.33 3.00 19.45
N GLU A 46 -4.41 3.37 20.14
CA GLU A 46 -4.69 2.96 21.52
C GLU A 46 -4.91 1.45 21.64
N GLU A 47 -5.49 0.81 20.62
CA GLU A 47 -5.66 -0.65 20.59
C GLU A 47 -4.30 -1.35 20.42
N LYS A 48 -3.44 -0.81 19.55
CA LYS A 48 -2.09 -1.33 19.29
C LYS A 48 -1.13 -1.13 20.46
N ASP A 49 -1.35 -0.11 21.29
CA ASP A 49 -0.60 0.15 22.52
C ASP A 49 -1.25 -0.48 23.76
N GLY A 50 -2.41 -1.11 23.58
CA GLY A 50 -3.16 -1.76 24.65
C GLY A 50 -2.51 -3.07 25.16
N PRO A 51 -3.07 -3.67 26.22
CA PRO A 51 -2.54 -4.89 26.83
C PRO A 51 -2.67 -6.13 25.94
N GLN A 52 -3.57 -6.11 24.95
CA GLN A 52 -3.81 -7.20 24.00
C GLN A 52 -3.87 -6.63 22.57
N PRO A 53 -2.72 -6.23 22.01
CA PRO A 53 -2.67 -5.50 20.76
C PRO A 53 -3.10 -6.40 19.59
N PRO A 54 -4.09 -5.99 18.78
CA PRO A 54 -4.56 -6.79 17.66
C PRO A 54 -3.51 -6.83 16.53
N PRO A 55 -3.38 -7.95 15.81
CA PRO A 55 -2.45 -8.04 14.69
C PRO A 55 -3.00 -7.30 13.46
N GLY A 56 -2.17 -6.48 12.82
CA GLY A 56 -2.55 -5.80 11.57
C GLY A 56 -1.93 -4.43 11.41
N TYR A 57 -1.77 -4.01 10.15
CA TYR A 57 -1.23 -2.70 9.77
C TYR A 57 -2.15 -1.92 8.83
N PRO A 58 -2.22 -0.59 8.98
CA PRO A 58 -2.62 0.28 7.88
C PRO A 58 -1.54 0.28 6.78
N GLY A 59 -1.95 0.32 5.51
CA GLY A 59 -0.99 0.15 4.40
C GLY A 59 -1.46 0.56 3.01
N LEU A 60 -2.74 0.92 2.80
CA LEU A 60 -3.23 1.36 1.48
C LEU A 60 -2.47 2.58 0.96
N GLU A 61 -2.22 3.56 1.83
CA GLU A 61 -1.66 4.86 1.44
C GLU A 61 -0.12 4.85 1.28
N THR A 62 0.56 3.82 1.80
CA THR A 62 2.03 3.69 1.71
C THR A 62 2.49 2.68 0.67
N ALA A 63 1.67 1.67 0.34
CA ALA A 63 2.12 0.51 -0.43
C ALA A 63 2.72 0.88 -1.78
N LEU A 64 2.05 1.70 -2.59
CA LEU A 64 2.55 2.06 -3.91
C LEU A 64 3.87 2.85 -3.82
N ALA A 65 3.97 3.83 -2.90
CA ALA A 65 5.18 4.62 -2.72
C ALA A 65 6.37 3.78 -2.22
N LEU A 66 6.14 2.79 -1.35
CA LEU A 66 7.17 1.83 -0.95
C LEU A 66 7.72 1.03 -2.14
N PHE A 67 6.83 0.55 -3.01
CA PHE A 67 7.27 -0.18 -4.20
C PHE A 67 7.94 0.73 -5.24
N LEU A 68 7.46 1.96 -5.44
CA LEU A 68 8.11 2.93 -6.32
C LEU A 68 9.49 3.35 -5.82
N THR A 69 9.67 3.44 -4.50
CA THR A 69 10.99 3.63 -3.89
C THR A 69 11.90 2.46 -4.23
N ALA A 70 11.42 1.22 -4.09
CA ALA A 70 12.17 0.03 -4.49
C ALA A 70 12.49 -0.01 -6.00
N VAL A 71 11.62 0.55 -6.85
CA VAL A 71 11.90 0.74 -8.28
C VAL A 71 13.00 1.78 -8.49
N SER A 72 12.94 2.92 -7.82
CA SER A 72 14.00 3.94 -7.88
C SER A 72 15.35 3.40 -7.38
N ASP A 73 15.34 2.46 -6.42
CA ASP A 73 16.52 1.79 -5.88
C ASP A 73 17.03 0.64 -6.78
N GLY A 74 16.36 0.37 -7.91
CA GLY A 74 16.74 -0.69 -8.85
C GLY A 74 16.46 -2.12 -8.35
N ARG A 75 15.60 -2.29 -7.34
CA ARG A 75 15.23 -3.61 -6.77
C ARG A 75 14.05 -4.26 -7.49
N LEU A 76 13.30 -3.47 -8.26
CA LEU A 76 12.05 -3.83 -8.92
C LEU A 76 11.95 -3.00 -10.21
N THR A 77 11.36 -3.52 -11.30
CA THR A 77 11.01 -2.68 -12.47
C THR A 77 9.57 -2.18 -12.41
N HIS A 78 9.23 -1.15 -13.20
CA HIS A 78 7.85 -0.68 -13.32
C HIS A 78 6.93 -1.78 -13.87
N GLU A 79 7.39 -2.55 -14.85
CA GLU A 79 6.64 -3.66 -15.45
C GLU A 79 6.37 -4.75 -14.41
N GLU A 80 7.35 -5.08 -13.57
CA GLU A 80 7.21 -6.04 -12.49
C GLU A 80 6.23 -5.59 -11.41
N LEU A 81 6.22 -4.29 -11.10
CA LEU A 81 5.26 -3.67 -10.18
C LEU A 81 3.84 -3.72 -10.75
N ILE A 82 3.65 -3.28 -11.99
CA ILE A 82 2.36 -3.30 -12.68
C ILE A 82 1.83 -4.73 -12.79
N ALA A 83 2.70 -5.70 -13.11
CA ALA A 83 2.32 -7.10 -13.17
C ALA A 83 1.71 -7.57 -11.84
N ARG A 84 2.33 -7.23 -10.70
CA ARG A 84 1.93 -7.73 -9.37
C ARG A 84 0.81 -6.93 -8.71
N MET A 85 0.63 -5.66 -9.04
CA MET A 85 -0.43 -4.81 -8.49
C MET A 85 -1.65 -4.66 -9.40
N HIS A 86 -1.57 -5.05 -10.68
CA HIS A 86 -2.67 -4.91 -11.62
C HIS A 86 -2.91 -6.17 -12.47
N THR A 87 -1.95 -6.54 -13.33
CA THR A 87 -2.17 -7.55 -14.37
C THR A 87 -2.46 -8.94 -13.80
N ASN A 88 -1.66 -9.40 -12.83
CA ASN A 88 -1.83 -10.71 -12.20
C ASN A 88 -3.07 -10.78 -11.32
N PRO A 89 -3.36 -9.81 -10.42
CA PRO A 89 -4.62 -9.79 -9.68
C PRO A 89 -5.84 -9.91 -10.62
N LYS A 90 -5.87 -9.11 -11.69
CA LYS A 90 -6.96 -9.13 -12.67
C LYS A 90 -7.12 -10.49 -13.33
N ARG A 91 -6.02 -11.10 -13.79
CA ARG A 91 -6.02 -12.43 -14.41
C ARG A 91 -6.45 -13.53 -13.42
N ILE A 92 -5.91 -13.52 -12.21
CA ILE A 92 -6.13 -14.58 -11.19
C ILE A 92 -7.57 -14.56 -10.68
N PHE A 93 -8.11 -13.38 -10.41
CA PHE A 93 -9.47 -13.22 -9.89
C PHE A 93 -10.52 -12.95 -10.97
N ALA A 94 -10.12 -13.01 -12.26
CA ALA A 94 -10.98 -12.73 -13.41
C ALA A 94 -11.74 -11.39 -13.30
N LEU A 95 -11.03 -10.34 -12.86
CA LEU A 95 -11.62 -9.02 -12.66
C LEU A 95 -11.89 -8.34 -14.01
N PRO A 96 -13.01 -7.60 -14.16
CA PRO A 96 -13.33 -6.91 -15.39
C PRO A 96 -12.36 -5.76 -15.68
N GLU A 97 -12.37 -5.31 -16.93
CA GLU A 97 -11.78 -4.03 -17.31
C GLU A 97 -12.49 -2.87 -16.59
N GLN A 98 -11.73 -1.83 -16.26
CA GLN A 98 -12.26 -0.57 -15.77
C GLN A 98 -11.90 0.51 -16.79
N ASP A 99 -12.81 0.73 -17.75
CA ASP A 99 -12.59 1.72 -18.80
C ASP A 99 -12.36 3.11 -18.21
N GLU A 100 -11.55 3.91 -18.90
CA GLU A 100 -11.24 5.31 -18.55
C GLU A 100 -10.78 5.47 -17.09
N THR A 101 -9.97 4.52 -16.61
CA THR A 101 -9.44 4.49 -15.25
C THR A 101 -7.92 4.46 -15.29
N GLY A 102 -7.28 5.29 -14.45
CA GLY A 102 -5.83 5.44 -14.42
C GLY A 102 -5.35 6.18 -13.18
N ILE A 103 -4.05 6.08 -12.93
CA ILE A 103 -3.37 6.72 -11.82
C ILE A 103 -2.19 7.50 -12.39
N GLU A 104 -2.07 8.77 -12.00
CA GLU A 104 -0.90 9.60 -12.29
C GLU A 104 -0.01 9.68 -11.05
N VAL A 105 1.29 9.48 -11.26
CA VAL A 105 2.29 9.42 -10.20
C VAL A 105 3.46 10.32 -10.57
N ASP A 106 3.88 11.17 -9.63
CA ASP A 106 5.16 11.85 -9.70
C ASP A 106 6.24 10.94 -9.14
N LEU A 107 7.08 10.39 -10.02
CA LEU A 107 8.15 9.44 -9.66
C LEU A 107 9.36 10.09 -8.99
N ASN A 108 9.46 11.43 -8.99
CA ASN A 108 10.61 12.14 -8.46
C ASN A 108 10.34 12.80 -7.11
N GLU A 109 9.07 12.99 -6.75
CA GLU A 109 8.73 13.55 -5.44
C GLU A 109 9.18 12.63 -4.31
N GLU A 110 9.93 13.20 -3.38
CA GLU A 110 10.31 12.59 -2.11
C GLU A 110 9.47 13.19 -1.00
N TRP A 111 9.01 12.35 -0.08
CA TRP A 111 8.19 12.76 1.04
C TRP A 111 8.39 11.83 2.24
N GLU A 112 8.20 12.35 3.44
CA GLU A 112 8.30 11.58 4.68
C GLU A 112 6.92 11.04 5.08
N VAL A 113 6.86 9.75 5.44
CA VAL A 113 5.63 9.13 5.92
C VAL A 113 5.19 9.74 7.25
N CYS A 114 4.02 10.39 7.23
CA CYS A 114 3.32 10.91 8.39
C CYS A 114 1.91 10.30 8.44
N GLY A 115 1.70 9.31 9.32
CA GLY A 115 0.42 8.60 9.41
C GLY A 115 -0.76 9.47 9.84
N ALA A 116 -0.49 10.61 10.49
CA ALA A 116 -1.51 11.57 10.90
C ALA A 116 -2.13 12.34 9.71
N ASP A 117 -1.44 12.41 8.57
CA ASP A 117 -1.90 13.09 7.35
C ASP A 117 -2.73 12.18 6.43
N PHE A 118 -2.86 10.90 6.80
CA PHE A 118 -3.54 9.88 6.01
C PHE A 118 -5.06 9.89 6.17
N GLN A 119 -5.75 9.41 5.14
CA GLN A 119 -7.21 9.25 5.12
C GLN A 119 -7.68 8.09 5.99
N SER A 120 -6.82 7.09 6.23
CA SER A 120 -7.12 6.00 7.16
C SER A 120 -7.39 6.53 8.57
N GLN A 121 -8.54 6.17 9.14
CA GLN A 121 -9.01 6.70 10.44
C GLN A 121 -8.09 6.35 11.63
N CYS A 122 -7.19 5.39 11.47
CA CYS A 122 -6.28 4.97 12.55
C CYS A 122 -5.19 6.01 12.86
N GLY A 123 -4.85 6.92 11.92
CA GLY A 123 -3.94 8.04 12.16
C GLY A 123 -2.48 7.65 12.47
N TRP A 124 -2.02 6.48 12.05
CA TRP A 124 -0.63 6.04 12.24
C TRP A 124 -0.16 5.13 11.10
N SER A 125 1.16 4.97 10.95
CA SER A 125 1.76 4.02 10.03
C SER A 125 2.93 3.25 10.68
N PRO A 126 3.14 1.95 10.39
CA PRO A 126 4.38 1.27 10.80
C PRO A 126 5.62 1.81 10.06
N PHE A 127 5.43 2.60 9.01
CA PHE A 127 6.47 3.21 8.18
C PHE A 127 6.78 4.67 8.56
N GLU A 128 6.28 5.15 9.71
CA GLU A 128 6.48 6.52 10.19
C GLU A 128 7.95 6.98 10.08
N GLY A 129 8.16 8.19 9.52
CA GLY A 129 9.47 8.81 9.35
C GLY A 129 10.32 8.25 8.20
N MET A 130 9.82 7.30 7.42
CA MET A 130 10.52 6.83 6.22
C MET A 130 10.38 7.85 5.08
N CYS A 131 11.49 8.23 4.45
CA CYS A 131 11.47 8.97 3.19
C CYS A 131 11.16 8.01 2.04
N LEU A 132 10.05 8.24 1.35
CA LEU A 132 9.64 7.50 0.17
C LEU A 132 9.74 8.37 -1.07
N LYS A 133 9.95 7.72 -2.21
CA LYS A 133 9.99 8.35 -3.52
C LYS A 133 8.89 7.81 -4.41
N GLY A 134 8.16 8.72 -5.05
CA GLY A 134 6.93 8.40 -5.76
C GLY A 134 5.70 8.84 -4.97
N ARG A 135 4.86 9.70 -5.56
CA ARG A 135 3.60 10.15 -4.96
C ARG A 135 2.48 10.12 -5.98
N VAL A 136 1.32 9.61 -5.57
CA VAL A 136 0.10 9.70 -6.37
C VAL A 136 -0.35 11.15 -6.45
N ARG A 137 -0.43 11.69 -7.67
CA ARG A 137 -0.92 13.04 -7.95
C ARG A 137 -2.40 13.04 -8.23
N SER A 138 -2.87 12.12 -9.05
CA SER A 138 -4.28 12.01 -9.39
C SER A 138 -4.73 10.58 -9.63
N VAL A 139 -6.02 10.33 -9.43
CA VAL A 139 -6.69 9.09 -9.82
C VAL A 139 -7.92 9.46 -10.62
N VAL A 140 -8.07 8.84 -11.79
CA VAL A 140 -9.28 8.89 -12.60
C VAL A 140 -9.93 7.53 -12.55
N MET A 141 -11.25 7.49 -12.32
CA MET A 141 -12.04 6.27 -12.38
C MET A 141 -13.28 6.51 -13.24
N ARG A 142 -13.43 5.72 -14.32
CA ARG A 142 -14.57 5.81 -15.26
C ARG A 142 -14.79 7.23 -15.77
N GLY A 143 -13.70 7.87 -16.23
CA GLY A 143 -13.71 9.22 -16.81
C GLY A 143 -13.85 10.37 -15.79
N GLN A 144 -13.89 10.09 -14.49
CA GLN A 144 -14.00 11.11 -13.44
C GLN A 144 -12.76 11.16 -12.56
N CYS A 145 -12.23 12.36 -12.31
CA CYS A 145 -11.16 12.55 -11.32
C CYS A 145 -11.74 12.33 -9.91
N VAL A 146 -11.25 11.30 -9.23
CA VAL A 146 -11.75 10.87 -7.91
C VAL A 146 -10.78 11.19 -6.77
N TYR A 147 -9.53 11.50 -7.11
CA TYR A 147 -8.51 11.94 -6.17
C TYR A 147 -7.55 12.88 -6.89
N ALA A 148 -7.17 13.97 -6.22
CA ALA A 148 -6.13 14.88 -6.66
C ALA A 148 -5.42 15.52 -5.45
N ASP A 149 -4.09 15.56 -5.49
CA ASP A 149 -3.25 16.31 -4.54
C ASP A 149 -3.64 16.16 -3.06
N GLY A 150 -3.82 14.91 -2.61
CA GLY A 150 -4.13 14.59 -1.21
C GLY A 150 -5.61 14.62 -0.85
N GLN A 151 -6.50 14.94 -1.80
CA GLN A 151 -7.94 15.04 -1.56
C GLN A 151 -8.72 13.99 -2.33
N VAL A 152 -9.62 13.29 -1.65
CA VAL A 152 -10.63 12.44 -2.29
C VAL A 152 -11.79 13.32 -2.75
N LEU A 153 -12.08 13.28 -4.05
CA LEU A 153 -13.11 14.09 -4.71
C LEU A 153 -14.41 13.31 -4.94
N ALA A 154 -14.35 11.98 -4.95
CA ALA A 154 -15.53 11.14 -5.10
C ALA A 154 -16.38 11.11 -3.83
N ALA A 155 -17.70 11.17 -3.99
CA ALA A 155 -18.63 11.01 -2.88
C ALA A 155 -18.73 9.53 -2.42
N PRO A 156 -19.03 9.26 -1.14
CA PRO A 156 -19.37 7.92 -0.67
C PRO A 156 -20.49 7.30 -1.53
N GLY A 157 -20.32 6.03 -1.91
CA GLY A 157 -21.23 5.33 -2.82
C GLY A 157 -20.89 5.46 -4.31
N PHE A 158 -19.83 6.18 -4.69
CA PHE A 158 -19.36 6.20 -6.08
C PHE A 158 -18.80 4.84 -6.56
N GLY A 159 -18.32 4.00 -5.65
CA GLY A 159 -17.88 2.63 -5.97
C GLY A 159 -19.01 1.78 -6.55
N ARG A 160 -18.66 0.75 -7.31
CA ARG A 160 -19.60 -0.23 -7.85
C ARG A 160 -19.12 -1.63 -7.52
N ASP A 161 -20.04 -2.52 -7.21
CA ASP A 161 -19.74 -3.95 -7.13
C ASP A 161 -19.37 -4.43 -8.55
N ILE A 162 -18.21 -5.07 -8.68
CA ILE A 162 -17.69 -5.57 -9.95
C ILE A 162 -18.17 -7.00 -10.26
N THR A 163 -18.90 -7.61 -9.33
CA THR A 163 -19.53 -8.93 -9.49
C THR A 163 -20.96 -8.84 -10.01
N GLU A 164 -21.64 -7.71 -9.76
CA GLU A 164 -22.97 -7.42 -10.28
C GLU A 164 -22.86 -7.02 -11.77
N ARG A 165 -23.39 -7.86 -12.65
CA ARG A 165 -23.45 -7.62 -14.10
C ARG A 165 -24.76 -6.97 -14.50
#